data_AF-A0A3G9JE09-F1
#
_entry.id   AF-A0A3G9JE09-F1
#
_cell.length_a   1.000
_cell.length_b   1.000
_cell.length_c   1.000
_cell.angle_alpha   90.00
_cell.angle_beta   90.00
_cell.angle_gamma   90.00
#
_symmetry.space_group_name_H-M   'P 1'
#
loop_
_entity.id
_entity.type
_entity.pdbx_description
1 polymer ?
#
loop_
_entity_poly.entity_id
_entity_poly.type
_entity_poly.pdbx_seq_one_letter_code
_entity_poly.pdbx_strand_id
1 'polypeptide(L)'
;MAYVNGNLALQPKRKPEQQKQAFRETRTVVVKRKTLPMQEKLLYMFTILVCVLVAGVIIFRYAQIYQMDLQIKQLTKQQAQMQFDMVELKKQVALKSNPDYIKKAAEGDGYGAAPNGPIKVGTGPKETATAMNKE
;
A
#
# COMPACT_ATOMS: atom_id res chain seq x y z
N MET A 1 -38.30 85.86 74.59
CA MET A 1 -39.35 84.93 75.08
C MET A 1 -40.57 85.13 74.20
N ALA A 2 -40.89 84.16 73.35
CA ALA A 2 -42.06 84.20 72.49
C ALA A 2 -43.05 83.15 72.99
N TYR A 3 -44.09 83.62 73.67
CA TYR A 3 -45.27 82.85 74.04
C TYR A 3 -46.03 82.50 72.76
N VAL A 4 -46.14 81.22 72.43
CA VAL A 4 -46.92 80.74 71.29
C VAL A 4 -48.14 80.01 71.84
N ASN A 5 -49.22 80.77 72.04
CA ASN A 5 -50.56 80.23 72.24
C ASN A 5 -51.24 80.10 70.87
N GLY A 6 -51.63 78.89 70.48
CA GLY A 6 -52.49 78.69 69.32
C GLY A 6 -52.17 77.42 68.53
N ASN A 7 -52.88 76.34 68.87
CA ASN A 7 -53.20 75.15 68.07
C ASN A 7 -52.39 74.91 66.78
N LEU A 8 -51.11 74.58 66.90
CA LEU A 8 -50.32 74.05 65.80
C LEU A 8 -49.79 72.68 66.22
N ALA A 9 -50.49 71.64 65.77
CA ALA A 9 -49.99 70.27 65.79
C ALA A 9 -48.81 70.14 64.82
N LEU A 10 -47.67 70.73 65.18
CA LEU A 10 -46.39 70.44 64.53
C LEU A 10 -45.64 69.48 65.46
N GLN A 11 -45.85 68.19 65.19
CA GLN A 11 -45.17 67.10 65.87
C GLN A 11 -43.66 67.37 65.93
N PRO A 12 -43.03 67.28 67.11
CA PRO A 12 -41.60 67.46 67.23
C PRO A 12 -40.87 66.41 66.38
N LYS A 13 -40.19 66.91 65.35
CA LYS A 13 -39.01 66.35 64.65
C LYS A 13 -38.75 64.89 65.03
N ARG A 14 -39.35 63.96 64.27
CA ARG A 14 -38.98 62.54 64.29
C ARG A 14 -37.46 62.48 64.18
N LYS A 15 -36.85 61.84 65.18
CA LYS A 15 -35.47 61.35 65.19
C LYS A 15 -35.19 60.73 63.82
N PRO A 16 -34.01 60.93 63.20
CA PRO A 16 -33.66 60.17 62.01
C PRO A 16 -33.74 58.70 62.39
N GLU A 17 -34.80 58.03 61.95
CA GLU A 17 -34.84 56.58 61.88
C GLU A 17 -33.57 56.21 61.14
N GLN A 18 -32.67 55.58 61.88
CA GLN A 18 -31.79 54.52 61.45
C GLN A 18 -31.90 54.33 59.95
N GLN A 19 -30.97 54.99 59.25
CA GLN A 19 -30.59 54.76 57.88
C GLN A 19 -30.79 53.28 57.59
N LYS A 20 -31.97 52.93 57.04
CA LYS A 20 -32.29 51.59 56.61
C LYS A 20 -31.23 51.33 55.55
N GLN A 21 -30.21 50.58 55.95
CA GLN A 21 -29.24 49.99 55.06
C GLN A 21 -30.08 49.15 54.12
N ALA A 22 -30.47 49.75 53.00
CA ALA A 22 -30.98 49.03 51.86
C ALA A 22 -29.78 48.19 51.42
N PHE A 23 -29.71 46.98 51.98
CA PHE A 23 -28.78 45.95 51.56
C PHE A 23 -29.09 45.70 50.08
N ARG A 24 -28.36 46.41 49.23
CA ARG A 24 -28.32 46.11 47.80
C ARG A 24 -27.64 44.76 47.71
N GLU A 25 -28.43 43.71 47.53
CA GLU A 25 -27.94 42.44 47.01
C GLU A 25 -27.28 42.73 45.66
N THR A 26 -25.98 42.98 45.67
CA THR A 26 -25.17 43.01 44.46
C THR A 26 -25.06 41.57 44.00
N ARG A 27 -26.09 41.11 43.27
CA ARG A 27 -26.09 39.81 42.61
C ARG A 27 -24.95 39.82 41.62
N THR A 28 -23.85 39.18 41.98
CA THR A 28 -22.68 39.00 41.12
C THR A 28 -23.14 38.28 39.87
N VAL A 29 -23.15 39.00 38.74
CA VAL A 29 -23.44 38.41 37.44
C VAL A 29 -22.23 37.57 37.07
N VAL A 30 -22.28 36.28 37.43
CA VAL A 30 -21.28 35.31 37.00
C VAL A 30 -21.48 35.09 35.51
N VAL A 31 -20.67 35.77 34.70
CA VAL A 31 -20.63 35.54 33.26
C VAL A 31 -20.03 34.14 33.06
N LYS A 32 -20.90 33.14 32.89
CA LYS A 32 -20.45 31.80 32.49
C LYS A 32 -19.76 31.94 31.14
N ARG A 33 -18.50 31.51 31.04
CA ARG A 33 -17.75 31.49 29.78
C ARG A 33 -18.59 30.72 28.77
N LYS A 34 -18.96 31.36 27.66
CA LYS A 34 -19.68 30.69 26.56
C LYS A 34 -18.83 29.50 26.13
N THR A 35 -19.32 28.29 26.39
CA THR A 35 -18.76 27.08 25.84
C THR A 35 -18.93 27.17 24.33
N LEU A 36 -17.81 27.18 23.59
CA LEU A 36 -17.83 27.13 22.13
C LEU A 36 -18.74 25.98 21.69
N PRO A 37 -19.64 26.21 20.72
CA PRO A 37 -20.59 25.20 20.29
C PRO A 37 -19.84 23.95 19.84
N MET A 38 -20.34 22.77 20.21
CA MET A 38 -19.68 21.47 19.94
C MET A 38 -19.32 21.28 18.46
N GLN A 39 -20.09 21.88 17.56
CA GLN A 39 -19.93 21.77 16.11
C GLN A 39 -18.58 22.32 15.62
N GLU A 40 -18.17 23.50 16.08
CA GLU A 40 -16.88 24.08 15.65
C GLU A 40 -15.71 23.21 16.12
N LYS A 41 -15.76 22.75 17.37
CA LYS A 41 -14.71 21.89 17.94
C LYS A 41 -14.61 20.52 17.24
N LEU A 42 -15.75 19.99 16.79
CA LEU A 42 -15.81 18.73 16.05
C LEU A 42 -15.23 18.88 14.64
N LEU A 43 -15.50 20.00 13.98
CA LEU A 43 -14.97 20.28 12.63
C LEU A 43 -13.45 20.38 12.66
N TYR A 44 -12.86 21.04 13.66
CA TYR A 44 -11.40 21.08 13.81
C TYR A 44 -10.79 19.69 14.02
N MET A 45 -11.39 18.86 14.86
CA MET A 45 -10.90 17.48 15.06
C MET A 45 -11.01 16.65 13.78
N PHE A 46 -12.09 16.81 13.02
CA PHE A 46 -12.25 16.16 11.73
C PHE A 46 -11.18 16.61 10.72
N THR A 47 -10.87 17.90 10.64
CA THR A 47 -9.82 18.39 9.72
C THR A 47 -8.44 17.82 10.06
N ILE A 48 -8.11 17.67 11.35
CA ILE A 48 -6.87 17.02 11.77
C ILE A 48 -6.86 15.55 11.35
N LEU A 49 -7.98 14.85 11.55
CA LEU A 49 -8.14 13.45 11.18
C LEU A 49 -7.94 13.24 9.66
N VAL A 50 -8.57 14.08 8.84
CA VAL A 50 -8.39 14.06 7.38
C VAL A 50 -6.93 14.33 7.01
N CYS A 51 -6.29 15.32 7.63
CA CYS A 51 -4.88 15.63 7.38
C CYS A 51 -3.96 14.44 7.68
N VAL A 52 -4.16 13.77 8.82
CA VAL A 52 -3.39 12.59 9.21
C VAL A 52 -3.64 11.41 8.25
N LEU A 53 -4.88 11.20 7.80
CA LEU A 53 -5.19 10.17 6.81
C LEU A 53 -4.50 10.44 5.47
N VAL A 54 -4.53 11.68 4.98
CA VAL A 54 -3.84 12.06 3.73
C VAL A 54 -2.34 11.81 3.85
N ALA A 55 -1.72 12.24 4.96
CA ALA A 55 -0.30 11.97 5.21
C ALA A 55 0.00 10.46 5.26
N GLY A 56 -0.84 9.67 5.93
CA GLY A 56 -0.71 8.22 5.99
C GLY A 56 -0.81 7.55 4.62
N VAL A 57 -1.75 7.96 3.77
CA VAL A 57 -1.90 7.44 2.40
C VAL A 57 -0.67 7.76 1.56
N ILE A 58 -0.13 8.96 1.66
CA ILE A 58 1.08 9.36 0.93
C ILE A 58 2.25 8.43 1.32
N ILE A 59 2.51 8.28 2.61
CA ILE A 59 3.59 7.40 3.11
C ILE A 59 3.39 5.95 2.63
N PHE A 60 2.15 5.44 2.70
CA PHE A 60 1.83 4.10 2.24
C PHE A 60 2.08 3.91 0.74
N ARG A 61 1.72 4.91 -0.09
CA ARG A 61 2.01 4.89 -1.53
C ARG A 61 3.51 4.89 -1.81
N TYR A 62 4.31 5.64 -1.06
CA TYR A 62 5.77 5.62 -1.21
C TYR A 62 6.37 4.25 -0.89
N ALA A 63 5.89 3.58 0.17
CA ALA A 63 6.36 2.25 0.51
C ALA A 63 6.02 1.22 -0.58
N GLN A 64 4.83 1.29 -1.18
CA GLN A 64 4.43 0.42 -2.29
C GLN A 64 5.31 0.59 -3.53
N ILE A 65 5.63 1.84 -3.89
CA ILE A 65 6.49 2.14 -5.04
C ILE A 65 7.89 1.55 -4.82
N TYR A 66 8.43 1.65 -3.61
CA TYR A 66 9.73 1.07 -3.28
C TYR A 66 9.74 -0.47 -3.39
N GLN A 67 8.65 -1.12 -2.95
CA GLN A 67 8.53 -2.58 -3.10
C GLN A 67 8.44 -2.99 -4.58
N MET A 68 7.74 -2.23 -5.42
CA MET A 68 7.66 -2.49 -6.86
C MET A 68 9.01 -2.38 -7.55
N ASP A 69 9.83 -1.37 -7.24
CA ASP A 69 11.16 -1.22 -7.84
C ASP A 69 12.06 -2.43 -7.58
N LEU A 70 11.99 -2.99 -6.36
CA LEU A 70 12.74 -4.19 -6.00
C LEU A 70 12.22 -5.42 -6.75
N GLN A 71 10.90 -5.58 -6.87
CA GLN A 71 10.31 -6.65 -7.66
C GLN A 71 10.70 -6.56 -9.14
N ILE A 72 10.66 -5.37 -9.73
CA ILE A 72 11.07 -5.15 -11.12
C ILE A 72 12.54 -5.55 -11.31
N LYS A 73 13.43 -5.16 -10.38
CA LYS A 73 14.85 -5.57 -10.45
C LYS A 73 15.03 -7.08 -10.36
N GLN A 74 14.27 -7.76 -9.51
CA GLN A 74 14.33 -9.21 -9.39
C GLN A 74 13.81 -9.91 -10.65
N LEU A 75 12.68 -9.44 -11.19
CA LEU A 75 12.10 -9.97 -12.42
C LEU A 75 13.03 -9.78 -13.62
N THR A 76 13.67 -8.61 -13.75
CA THR A 76 14.65 -8.36 -14.82
C THR A 76 15.86 -9.30 -14.70
N LYS A 77 16.34 -9.58 -13.48
CA LYS A 77 17.44 -10.55 -13.27
C LYS A 77 17.03 -11.97 -13.66
N GLN A 78 15.83 -12.39 -13.28
CA GLN A 78 15.29 -13.70 -13.65
C GLN A 78 15.13 -13.83 -15.16
N GLN A 79 14.61 -12.79 -15.82
CA GLN A 79 14.46 -12.76 -17.27
C GLN A 79 15.82 -12.83 -17.98
N ALA A 80 16.84 -12.14 -17.45
CA ALA A 80 18.19 -12.24 -17.99
C ALA A 80 18.75 -13.66 -17.85
N GLN A 81 18.59 -14.30 -16.68
CA GLN A 81 19.01 -15.70 -16.49
C GLN A 81 18.30 -16.66 -17.44
N MET A 82 16.98 -16.56 -17.56
CA MET A 82 16.20 -17.40 -18.49
C MET A 82 16.65 -17.21 -19.95
N GLN A 83 17.04 -15.99 -20.34
CA GLN A 83 17.56 -15.74 -21.68
C GLN A 83 18.93 -16.39 -21.90
N PHE A 84 19.81 -16.38 -20.90
CA PHE A 84 21.07 -17.12 -20.95
C PHE A 84 20.83 -18.62 -21.09
N ASP A 85 19.95 -19.19 -20.27
CA ASP A 85 19.60 -20.61 -20.32
C ASP A 85 19.00 -20.99 -21.69
N MET A 86 18.14 -20.13 -22.24
CA MET A 86 17.57 -20.32 -23.58
C MET A 86 18.63 -20.30 -24.68
N VAL A 87 19.60 -19.39 -24.60
CA VAL A 87 20.72 -19.32 -25.56
C VAL A 87 21.60 -20.55 -25.45
N GLU A 88 21.91 -20.99 -24.24
CA GLU A 88 22.68 -22.20 -24.01
C GLU A 88 21.94 -23.43 -24.58
N LEU A 89 20.65 -23.56 -24.27
CA LEU A 89 19.84 -24.68 -24.74
C LEU A 89 19.72 -24.70 -26.27
N LYS A 90 19.53 -23.53 -26.89
CA LYS A 90 19.55 -23.40 -28.35
C LYS A 90 20.90 -23.78 -28.96
N LYS A 91 22.01 -23.44 -28.29
CA LYS A 91 23.35 -23.86 -28.72
C LYS A 91 23.51 -25.37 -28.63
N GLN A 92 23.04 -26.01 -27.54
CA GLN A 92 23.06 -27.46 -27.40
C GLN A 92 22.18 -28.16 -28.45
N VAL A 93 21.01 -27.60 -28.75
CA VAL A 93 20.12 -28.11 -29.82
C VAL A 93 20.79 -27.94 -31.18
N ALA A 94 21.38 -26.79 -31.49
CA ALA A 94 22.09 -26.58 -32.75
C ALA A 94 23.27 -27.56 -32.91
N LEU A 95 24.02 -27.82 -31.83
CA LEU A 95 25.10 -28.82 -31.83
C LEU A 95 24.58 -30.23 -32.10
N LYS A 96 23.47 -30.64 -31.47
CA LYS A 96 22.86 -31.97 -31.66
C LYS A 96 22.10 -32.12 -32.98
N SER A 97 21.54 -31.02 -33.49
CA SER A 97 20.82 -30.96 -34.76
C SER A 97 21.76 -30.85 -35.96
N ASN A 98 23.08 -30.68 -35.74
CA ASN A 98 24.03 -30.65 -36.83
C ASN A 98 24.07 -32.03 -37.51
N PRO A 99 23.78 -32.11 -38.82
CA PRO A 99 23.71 -33.36 -39.56
C PRO A 99 25.05 -34.11 -39.58
N ASP A 100 26.18 -33.40 -39.41
CA ASP A 100 27.50 -34.01 -39.32
C ASP A 100 27.72 -34.79 -38.02
N TYR A 101 27.07 -34.41 -36.91
CA TYR A 101 27.11 -35.18 -35.67
C TYR A 101 26.27 -36.45 -35.79
N ILE A 102 25.09 -36.34 -36.43
CA ILE A 102 24.22 -37.48 -36.71
C ILE A 102 24.92 -38.47 -37.65
N LYS A 103 25.63 -37.99 -38.68
CA LYS A 103 26.45 -38.85 -39.56
C LYS A 103 27.58 -39.55 -38.81
N LYS A 104 28.32 -38.85 -37.94
CA LYS A 104 29.39 -39.46 -37.14
C LYS A 104 28.89 -40.46 -36.09
N ALA A 105 27.76 -40.17 -35.43
CA ALA A 105 27.14 -41.09 -34.49
C ALA A 105 26.61 -42.33 -35.23
N ALA A 106 25.97 -42.14 -36.39
CA ALA A 106 25.52 -43.23 -37.26
C ALA A 106 26.72 -44.10 -37.72
N GLU A 107 27.83 -43.49 -38.15
CA GLU A 107 29.05 -44.22 -38.52
C GLU A 107 29.66 -45.00 -37.34
N GLY A 108 29.62 -44.44 -36.12
CA GLY A 108 30.07 -45.11 -34.89
C GLY A 108 29.18 -46.28 -34.46
N ASP A 109 27.87 -46.18 -34.70
CA ASP A 109 26.88 -47.23 -34.46
C ASP A 109 26.79 -48.26 -35.62
N GLY A 110 27.66 -48.15 -36.63
CA GLY A 110 27.78 -49.10 -37.75
C GLY A 110 26.88 -48.82 -38.96
N TYR A 111 26.22 -47.65 -39.01
CA TYR A 111 25.40 -47.18 -40.13
C TYR A 111 26.21 -46.26 -41.06
N GLY A 112 26.56 -46.74 -42.25
CA GLY A 112 27.24 -45.96 -43.29
C GLY A 112 26.32 -45.59 -44.44
N ALA A 113 26.36 -44.33 -44.89
CA ALA A 113 25.62 -43.89 -46.07
C ALA A 113 26.26 -44.44 -47.35
N ALA A 114 25.56 -45.34 -48.05
CA ALA A 114 25.97 -45.78 -49.37
C ALA A 114 25.65 -44.67 -50.40
N PRO A 115 26.62 -44.22 -51.22
CA PRO A 115 26.43 -43.05 -52.07
C PRO A 115 25.42 -43.25 -53.22
N ASN A 116 25.01 -44.48 -53.55
CA ASN A 116 23.97 -44.79 -54.54
C ASN A 116 23.40 -46.23 -54.32
N GLY A 117 22.64 -46.47 -53.25
CA GLY A 117 21.96 -47.76 -53.05
C GLY A 117 21.29 -47.89 -51.68
N PRO A 118 20.34 -48.83 -51.51
CA PRO A 118 19.50 -48.92 -50.30
C PRO A 118 20.34 -49.12 -49.03
N ILE A 119 19.84 -48.51 -47.94
CA ILE A 119 20.48 -48.43 -46.62
C ILE A 119 20.90 -49.83 -46.16
N LYS A 120 22.21 -50.08 -46.03
CA LYS A 120 22.74 -51.33 -45.50
C LYS A 120 22.74 -51.27 -43.98
N VAL A 121 21.86 -52.04 -43.35
CA VAL A 121 21.83 -52.23 -41.89
C VAL A 121 22.89 -53.27 -41.50
N GLY A 122 23.84 -52.89 -40.65
CA GLY A 122 24.88 -53.80 -40.16
C GLY A 122 24.34 -54.74 -39.08
N THR A 123 23.99 -55.97 -39.43
CA THR A 123 23.66 -57.01 -38.45
C THR A 123 24.94 -57.66 -37.93
N GLY A 124 25.47 -57.15 -36.80
CA GLY A 124 26.45 -57.85 -35.97
C GLY A 124 25.83 -59.06 -35.24
N PRO A 125 26.63 -59.99 -34.68
CA PRO A 125 26.38 -61.43 -34.72
C PRO A 125 25.29 -61.87 -33.73
N LYS A 126 24.02 -61.78 -34.13
CA LYS A 126 22.96 -62.68 -33.69
C LYS A 126 22.01 -62.88 -34.87
N GLU A 127 22.21 -64.03 -35.53
CA GLU A 127 21.31 -64.68 -36.49
C GLU A 127 20.62 -63.75 -37.49
N THR A 128 21.23 -63.67 -38.68
CA THR A 128 20.61 -63.17 -39.90
C THR A 128 19.33 -63.93 -40.22
N ALA A 129 18.18 -63.31 -39.98
CA ALA A 129 16.92 -63.66 -40.62
C ALA A 129 16.52 -62.52 -41.57
N THR A 130 16.74 -62.75 -42.86
CA THR A 130 16.29 -61.87 -43.94
C THR A 130 14.76 -61.91 -44.01
N ALA A 131 14.09 -60.86 -43.51
CA ALA A 131 12.69 -60.63 -43.81
C ALA A 131 12.58 -60.04 -45.23
N MET A 132 12.59 -60.93 -46.23
CA MET A 132 12.21 -60.59 -47.59
C MET A 132 10.68 -60.48 -47.66
N ASN A 133 10.18 -59.25 -47.75
CA ASN A 133 8.79 -58.98 -48.08
C ASN A 133 8.59 -59.29 -49.57
N LYS A 134 7.69 -60.23 -49.88
CA LYS A 134 7.19 -60.51 -51.22
C LYS A 134 5.68 -60.27 -51.17
N GLU A 135 5.25 -59.42 -52.10
CA GLU A 135 3.89 -59.06 -52.57
C GLU A 135 2.68 -59.73 -51.90
#